data_AF-A0A382BH16-F1
#
_entry.id   AF-A0A382BH16-F1
#
_cell.length_a   1.000
_cell.length_b   1.000
_cell.length_c   1.000
_cell.angle_alpha   90.00
_cell.angle_beta   90.00
_cell.angle_gamma   90.00
#
_symmetry.space_group_name_H-M   'P 1'
#
loop_
_entity.id
_entity.type
_entity.pdbx_description
1 polymer ?
#
loop_
_entity_poly.entity_id
_entity_poly.type
_entity_poly.pdbx_seq_one_letter_code
_entity_poly.pdbx_strand_id
1 'polypeptide(L)'
;VDDVVTIADDEILAGLVVLQEEGKLAVEPAAGAAMAAALGPLRERLQGKRTAILICGANIDAETYTTLHERGQPHVAALMAD
;
A
#
# COMPACT_ATOMS: atom_id res chain seq x y z
N VAL A 1 13.13 -11.89 -12.32
CA VAL A 1 11.76 -11.61 -11.87
C VAL A 1 11.05 -12.94 -11.85
N ASP A 2 10.54 -13.33 -10.69
CA ASP A 2 9.94 -14.65 -10.48
C ASP A 2 8.42 -14.64 -10.64
N ASP A 3 7.79 -13.45 -10.53
CA ASP A 3 6.34 -13.30 -10.57
C ASP A 3 5.91 -11.85 -10.87
N VAL A 4 4.67 -11.66 -11.30
CA VAL A 4 4.01 -10.35 -11.48
C VAL A 4 2.59 -10.43 -10.94
N VAL A 5 2.25 -9.53 -10.01
CA VAL A 5 0.89 -9.43 -9.45
C VAL A 5 0.24 -8.11 -9.82
N THR A 6 -1.08 -8.13 -9.97
CA THR A 6 -1.90 -6.95 -10.22
C THR A 6 -2.73 -6.63 -8.98
N ILE A 7 -3.05 -5.35 -8.80
CA ILE A 7 -3.74 -4.82 -7.64
C ILE A 7 -4.66 -3.69 -8.15
N ALA A 8 -5.84 -3.55 -7.57
CA ALA A 8 -6.77 -2.50 -7.94
C ALA A 8 -6.35 -1.15 -7.35
N ASP A 9 -6.73 -0.05 -8.01
CA ASP A 9 -6.40 1.30 -7.55
C ASP A 9 -6.85 1.58 -6.11
N ASP A 10 -8.01 1.08 -5.69
CA ASP A 10 -8.51 1.28 -4.33
C ASP A 10 -7.66 0.53 -3.29
N GLU A 11 -7.11 -0.63 -3.64
CA GLU A 11 -6.16 -1.37 -2.79
C GLU A 11 -4.81 -0.63 -2.72
N ILE A 12 -4.35 -0.04 -3.83
CA ILE A 12 -3.16 0.80 -3.87
C ILE A 12 -3.30 1.98 -2.90
N LEU A 13 -4.46 2.65 -2.91
CA LEU A 13 -4.74 3.75 -1.98
C LEU A 13 -4.83 3.28 -0.52
N ALA A 14 -5.41 2.10 -0.26
CA ALA A 14 -5.37 1.50 1.07
C ALA A 14 -3.92 1.24 1.54
N GLY A 15 -3.05 0.75 0.64
CA GLY A 15 -1.63 0.57 0.92
C GLY A 15 -0.90 1.88 1.24
N LEU A 16 -1.24 2.98 0.56
CA LEU A 16 -0.75 4.32 0.89
C LEU A 16 -1.18 4.74 2.30
N VAL A 17 -2.45 4.53 2.67
CA VAL A 17 -2.96 4.86 4.00
C VAL A 17 -2.22 4.06 5.08
N VAL A 18 -2.03 2.75 4.89
CA VAL A 18 -1.29 1.90 5.82
C VAL A 18 0.16 2.39 6.01
N LEU A 19 0.84 2.78 4.93
CA LEU A 19 2.20 3.30 5.01
C LEU A 19 2.28 4.57 5.85
N GLN A 20 1.28 5.45 5.79
CA GLN A 20 1.27 6.64 6.63
C GLN A 20 0.81 6.35 8.06
N GLU A 21 -0.22 5.53 8.28
CA GLU A 21 -0.73 5.30 9.63
C GLU A 21 0.22 4.42 10.47
N GLU A 22 0.78 3.38 9.89
CA GLU A 22 1.67 2.44 10.60
C GLU A 22 3.15 2.81 10.43
N GLY A 23 3.54 3.23 9.22
CA GLY A 23 4.92 3.55 8.90
C GLY A 23 5.30 5.02 9.11
N LYS A 24 4.33 5.92 9.28
CA LYS A 24 4.53 7.38 9.30
C LYS A 24 5.21 7.91 8.03
N LEU A 25 5.01 7.22 6.91
CA LEU A 25 5.54 7.58 5.59
C LEU A 25 4.42 8.18 4.73
N ALA A 26 4.51 9.47 4.44
CA ALA A 26 3.70 10.10 3.41
C ALA A 26 4.31 9.79 2.04
N VAL A 27 3.62 8.98 1.23
CA VAL A 27 4.10 8.48 -0.06
C VAL A 27 3.11 8.78 -1.18
N GLU A 28 3.57 8.67 -2.42
CA GLU A 28 2.68 8.67 -3.59
C GLU A 28 2.04 7.28 -3.80
N PRO A 29 0.93 7.16 -4.55
CA PRO A 29 0.22 5.89 -4.73
C PRO A 29 1.08 4.73 -5.24
N ALA A 30 2.07 5.01 -6.11
CA ALA A 30 2.95 3.96 -6.64
C ALA A 30 3.67 3.16 -5.55
N ALA A 31 4.03 3.78 -4.42
CA ALA A 31 4.61 3.08 -3.28
C ALA A 31 3.56 2.28 -2.49
N GLY A 32 2.33 2.76 -2.43
CA GLY A 32 1.19 2.05 -1.84
C GLY A 32 0.92 0.70 -2.49
N ALA A 33 1.19 0.56 -3.79
CA ALA A 33 1.02 -0.70 -4.51
C ALA A 33 1.87 -1.84 -3.92
N ALA A 34 3.12 -1.57 -3.56
CA ALA A 34 3.98 -2.60 -2.98
C ALA A 34 3.49 -3.05 -1.60
N MET A 35 2.91 -2.15 -0.80
CA MET A 35 2.27 -2.48 0.47
C MET A 35 0.96 -3.24 0.29
N ALA A 36 0.15 -2.85 -0.69
CA ALA A 36 -1.11 -3.52 -1.01
C ALA A 36 -0.88 -4.96 -1.48
N ALA A 37 0.07 -5.19 -2.39
CA ALA A 37 0.50 -6.54 -2.78
C ALA A 37 1.04 -7.31 -1.56
N ALA A 38 1.82 -6.60 -0.73
CA ALA A 38 2.29 -6.93 0.61
C ALA A 38 1.28 -7.75 1.43
N LEU A 39 0.17 -7.07 1.67
CA LEU A 39 -0.86 -7.42 2.65
C LEU A 39 -2.03 -8.19 2.05
N GLY A 40 -2.22 -8.11 0.73
CA GLY A 40 -3.26 -8.84 -0.01
C GLY A 40 -2.70 -10.09 -0.70
N PRO A 41 -2.55 -10.09 -2.04
CA PRO A 41 -2.29 -11.31 -2.82
C PRO A 41 -0.99 -12.04 -2.46
N LEU A 42 -0.02 -11.39 -1.81
CA LEU A 42 1.23 -12.01 -1.39
C LEU A 42 1.28 -12.41 0.10
N ARG A 43 0.25 -12.10 0.89
CA ARG A 43 0.24 -12.27 2.34
C ARG A 43 0.68 -13.66 2.78
N GLU A 44 0.00 -14.70 2.32
CA GLU A 44 0.30 -16.10 2.67
C GLU A 44 1.73 -16.49 2.28
N ARG A 45 2.20 -16.03 1.11
CA ARG A 45 3.54 -16.33 0.62
C ARG A 45 4.63 -15.65 1.44
N LEU A 46 4.35 -14.49 2.03
CA LEU A 46 5.30 -13.68 2.78
C LEU A 46 5.25 -13.91 4.29
N GLN A 47 4.19 -14.54 4.80
CA GLN A 47 4.04 -14.84 6.21
C GLN A 47 5.23 -15.64 6.76
N GLY A 48 5.76 -15.21 7.90
CA GLY A 48 6.93 -15.81 8.54
C GLY A 48 8.26 -15.57 7.83
N LYS A 49 8.29 -14.85 6.70
CA LYS A 49 9.52 -14.51 5.98
C LYS A 49 10.03 -13.13 6.37
N ARG A 50 11.34 -12.93 6.21
CA ARG A 50 11.97 -11.61 6.26
C ARG A 50 11.81 -10.94 4.90
N THR A 51 10.83 -10.04 4.81
CA THR A 51 10.48 -9.35 3.57
C THR A 51 10.81 -7.87 3.68
N ALA A 52 11.34 -7.28 2.61
CA ALA A 52 11.52 -5.85 2.46
C ALA A 52 10.57 -5.32 1.38
N ILE A 53 9.96 -4.16 1.63
CA ILE A 53 9.16 -3.41 0.66
C ILE A 53 10.00 -2.22 0.21
N LEU A 54 10.12 -2.03 -1.12
CA LEU A 54 10.79 -0.87 -1.68
C LEU A 54 9.80 0.29 -1.81
N ILE A 55 10.06 1.38 -1.10
CA ILE A 55 9.33 2.64 -1.27
C ILE A 55 9.94 3.38 -2.46
N CYS A 56 9.21 3.41 -3.57
CA CYS A 56 9.73 3.92 -4.84
C CYS A 56 9.73 5.46 -4.94
N GLY A 57 8.83 6.16 -4.23
CA GLY A 57 8.70 7.60 -4.33
C GLY A 57 7.69 8.21 -3.36
N ALA A 58 7.75 9.53 -3.24
CA ALA A 58 6.85 10.37 -2.45
C ALA A 58 6.63 11.74 -3.13
N ASN A 59 6.60 11.77 -4.46
CA ASN A 59 6.50 13.00 -5.25
C ASN A 59 5.03 13.41 -5.38
N ILE A 60 4.43 13.80 -4.27
CA ILE A 60 3.03 14.19 -4.16
C ILE A 60 2.89 15.45 -3.31
N ASP A 61 2.01 16.36 -3.70
CA ASP A 61 1.68 17.54 -2.91
C ASP A 61 0.68 17.21 -1.78
N ALA A 62 0.57 18.11 -0.81
CA ALA A 62 -0.25 17.88 0.38
C ALA A 62 -1.75 17.78 0.09
N GLU A 63 -2.27 18.55 -0.87
CA GLU A 63 -3.70 18.58 -1.19
C GLU A 63 -4.13 17.29 -1.90
N THR A 64 -3.35 16.86 -2.88
CA THR A 64 -3.53 15.57 -3.56
C THR A 64 -3.37 14.42 -2.57
N TYR A 65 -2.36 14.47 -1.70
CA TYR A 65 -2.13 13.44 -0.69
C TYR A 65 -3.34 13.29 0.24
N THR A 66 -3.86 14.37 0.82
CA THR A 66 -5.02 14.34 1.71
C THR A 66 -6.24 13.75 1.00
N THR A 67 -6.51 14.18 -0.24
CA THR A 67 -7.64 13.67 -1.03
C THR A 67 -7.54 12.16 -1.27
N LEU A 68 -6.36 11.67 -1.65
CA LEU A 68 -6.13 10.25 -1.93
C LEU A 68 -6.09 9.39 -0.66
N HIS A 69 -5.58 9.94 0.44
CA HIS A 69 -5.63 9.30 1.76
C HIS A 69 -7.06 9.09 2.23
N GLU A 70 -7.90 10.14 2.18
CA GLU A 70 -9.33 10.05 2.52
C GLU A 70 -10.07 9.03 1.65
N ARG A 71 -9.76 8.98 0.34
CA ARG A 71 -10.33 7.99 -0.58
C ARG A 71 -9.88 6.56 -0.26
N GLY A 72 -8.63 6.37 0.18
CA GLY A 72 -8.09 5.04 0.52
C GLY A 72 -8.60 4.49 1.86
N GLN A 73 -8.96 5.37 2.80
CA GLN A 73 -9.27 5.00 4.18
C GLN A 73 -10.39 3.94 4.32
N PRO A 74 -11.51 4.01 3.56
CA PRO A 74 -12.56 2.98 3.63
C PRO A 74 -12.12 1.58 3.18
N HIS A 75 -11.03 1.47 2.41
CA HIS A 75 -10.56 0.21 1.82
C HIS A 75 -9.51 -0.51 2.70
N VAL A 76 -8.99 0.15 3.73
CA VAL A 76 -7.95 -0.40 4.62
C VAL A 76 -8.43 -1.68 5.33
N ALA A 77 -9.67 -1.68 5.84
CA ALA A 77 -10.20 -2.85 6.55
C ALA A 77 -10.25 -4.10 5.66
N ALA A 78 -10.60 -3.93 4.38
CA ALA A 78 -10.61 -5.02 3.41
C ALA A 78 -9.19 -5.53 3.10
N LEU A 79 -8.23 -4.62 2.97
CA LEU A 79 -6.82 -4.96 2.71
C LEU A 79 -6.16 -5.68 3.91
N MET A 80 -6.59 -5.38 5.13
CA MET A 80 -6.03 -5.96 6.35
C MET A 80 -6.79 -7.19 6.87
N ALA A 81 -7.89 -7.59 6.21
CA ALA A 81 -8.65 -8.77 6.56
C ALA A 81 -7.79 -10.05 6.45
N ASP A 82 -8.08 -11.03 7.31
CA ASP A 82 -7.40 -12.33 7.37
C ASP A 82 -7.76 -13.26 6.20
#